data_AF-A0A150GPZ2-F1
#
_entry.id   AF-A0A150GPZ2-F1
#
_cell.length_a   1.000
_cell.length_b   1.000
_cell.length_c   1.000
_cell.angle_alpha   90.00
_cell.angle_beta   90.00
_cell.angle_gamma   90.00
#
_symmetry.space_group_name_H-M   'P 1'
#
loop_
_entity.id
_entity.type
_entity.pdbx_description
1 polymer ?
#
loop_
_entity_poly.entity_id
_entity_poly.type
_entity_poly.pdbx_seq_one_letter_code
_entity_poly.pdbx_strand_id
1 'polypeptide(L)'
;MVLRVRLKCKEELPHAMAAIRFMYTGEVEAAGFEGLLRTRRLAARLWVEGCVKACDSALLALLGATPPPGGDPFGAVMQLYAHRDLVPGADAEPDGKPSVAALSSAVLGFCRDRLAQHFPPDQADGGSGAQGGGSAAAIAATPASLRPVMVWVFPSAPAVLNNADALKALLRLPARAMAELLSCEAFATDSEDSVLLLLAHWLEANPQAPDPDRRRLVRAVRLVQLSGAFRCALLPELPWLGLGTDEHRFLCAFAAVPPARRSRLAVNFQYDMLGPWYSSAPRPSARSPKGRRLQWSIGREELAASCNVYGVFAAAGPGSGGLVVAGVEWRPRLSYLTCPGYAAAGFFCDLHGRLPAVFGGGSAEQQQRLSWLHCAAAPGPCSLTLRRAPGPGGQEQEALEQSVGEDAVPTIFASFAPPGEEAEEAVNAEEAAVEGEEARAATVSSAQGPVAAPPLVPLSRWRGYLRDGRITGTLALL
;
A
#
# COMPACT_ATOMS: atom_id res chain seq x y z
N MET A 1 34.82 21.19 -30.82
CA MET A 1 33.83 20.09 -30.79
C MET A 1 32.43 20.70 -30.80
N VAL A 2 31.54 20.29 -31.70
CA VAL A 2 30.17 20.82 -31.79
C VAL A 2 29.19 19.74 -31.31
N LEU A 3 28.59 19.92 -30.13
CA LEU A 3 27.56 19.03 -29.62
C LEU A 3 26.20 19.45 -30.20
N ARG A 4 25.50 18.52 -30.88
CA ARG A 4 24.16 18.76 -31.43
C ARG A 4 23.13 17.98 -30.63
N VAL A 5 22.25 18.68 -29.93
CA VAL A 5 21.15 18.09 -29.16
C VAL A 5 19.82 18.35 -29.86
N ARG A 6 19.03 17.29 -30.09
CA ARG A 6 17.67 17.44 -30.62
C ARG A 6 16.72 17.82 -29.49
N LEU A 7 16.10 18.99 -29.55
CA LEU A 7 15.07 19.44 -28.60
C LEU A 7 13.69 19.28 -29.22
N LYS A 8 12.65 19.09 -28.40
CA LYS A 8 11.27 19.01 -28.87
C LYS A 8 10.70 20.39 -29.20
N CYS A 9 11.08 21.38 -28.41
CA CYS A 9 10.63 22.77 -28.55
C CYS A 9 11.70 23.74 -28.05
N LYS A 10 11.49 25.03 -28.28
CA LYS A 10 12.46 26.09 -27.94
C LYS A 10 12.58 26.28 -26.42
N GLU A 11 11.53 25.99 -25.67
CA GLU A 11 11.45 26.12 -24.21
C GLU A 11 12.34 25.09 -23.49
N GLU A 12 12.73 23.98 -24.15
CA GLU A 12 13.68 23.02 -23.60
C GLU A 12 15.13 23.54 -23.61
N LEU A 13 15.44 24.57 -24.42
CA LEU A 13 16.82 25.07 -24.60
C LEU A 13 17.51 25.50 -23.30
N PRO A 14 16.94 26.37 -22.44
CA PRO A 14 17.60 26.78 -21.21
C PRO A 14 17.88 25.60 -20.27
N HIS A 15 16.98 24.63 -20.21
CA HIS A 15 17.12 23.44 -19.37
C HIS A 15 18.16 22.45 -19.92
N ALA A 16 18.23 22.29 -21.25
CA ALA A 16 19.29 21.52 -21.90
C ALA A 16 20.66 22.18 -21.71
N MET A 17 20.72 23.50 -21.81
CA MET A 17 21.94 24.26 -21.53
C MET A 17 22.38 24.12 -20.08
N ALA A 18 21.45 24.17 -19.12
CA ALA A 18 21.76 23.94 -17.70
C ALA A 18 22.34 22.54 -17.46
N ALA A 19 21.76 21.50 -18.08
CA ALA A 19 22.29 20.14 -17.99
C ALA A 19 23.69 20.00 -18.64
N ILE A 20 23.93 20.67 -19.78
CA ILE A 20 25.26 20.66 -20.42
C ILE A 20 26.27 21.45 -19.57
N ARG A 21 25.89 22.61 -19.01
CA ARG A 21 26.74 23.41 -18.13
C ARG A 21 27.15 22.63 -16.89
N PHE A 22 26.24 21.83 -16.32
CA PHE A 22 26.55 20.95 -15.20
C PHE A 22 27.75 20.02 -15.50
N MET A 23 27.94 19.55 -16.74
CA MET A 23 29.12 18.74 -17.11
C MET A 23 30.45 19.50 -16.93
N TYR A 24 30.42 20.83 -17.02
CA TYR A 24 31.60 21.68 -16.90
C TYR A 24 31.76 22.27 -15.49
N THR A 25 30.64 22.60 -14.82
CA THR A 25 30.65 23.31 -13.53
C THR A 25 30.41 22.40 -12.32
N GLY A 26 29.76 21.25 -12.50
CA GLY A 26 29.27 20.42 -11.41
C GLY A 26 28.04 20.99 -10.67
N GLU A 27 27.48 22.12 -11.15
CA GLU A 27 26.38 22.85 -10.50
C GLU A 27 25.16 22.96 -11.42
N VAL A 28 23.95 22.89 -10.83
CA VAL A 28 22.69 22.97 -11.57
C VAL A 28 22.14 24.40 -11.51
N GLU A 29 22.26 25.13 -12.61
CA GLU A 29 21.71 26.49 -12.77
C GLU A 29 20.23 26.45 -13.20
N ALA A 30 19.34 25.96 -12.34
CA ALA A 30 17.89 25.97 -12.61
C ALA A 30 17.12 26.55 -11.43
N ALA A 31 16.26 27.53 -11.71
CA ALA A 31 15.42 28.18 -10.70
C ALA A 31 14.06 27.48 -10.55
N GLY A 32 13.65 27.27 -9.30
CA GLY A 32 12.32 26.76 -8.93
C GLY A 32 12.05 25.30 -9.29
N PHE A 33 10.86 24.82 -8.91
CA PHE A 33 10.44 23.43 -9.13
C PHE A 33 10.38 23.07 -10.61
N GLU A 34 9.79 23.93 -11.45
CA GLU A 34 9.67 23.69 -12.89
C GLU A 34 11.04 23.55 -13.56
N GLY A 35 11.94 24.50 -13.29
CA GLY A 35 13.26 24.54 -13.90
C GLY A 35 14.05 23.28 -13.58
N LEU A 36 14.05 22.87 -12.30
CA LEU A 36 14.75 21.67 -11.86
C LEU A 36 14.13 20.39 -12.44
N LEU A 37 12.80 20.25 -12.45
CA LEU A 37 12.13 19.06 -13.01
C LEU A 37 12.38 18.93 -14.53
N ARG A 38 12.33 20.04 -15.28
CA ARG A 38 12.65 20.06 -16.72
C ARG A 38 14.13 19.74 -16.98
N THR A 39 15.06 20.35 -16.24
CA THR A 39 16.50 20.08 -16.36
C THR A 39 16.80 18.62 -16.02
N ARG A 40 16.22 18.08 -14.95
CA ARG A 40 16.32 16.67 -14.57
C ARG A 40 15.88 15.73 -15.69
N ARG A 41 14.72 15.98 -16.31
CA ARG A 41 14.18 15.17 -17.41
C ARG A 41 15.10 15.19 -18.63
N LEU A 42 15.63 16.36 -19.00
CA LEU A 42 16.55 16.49 -20.12
C LEU A 42 17.91 15.87 -19.81
N ALA A 43 18.44 16.03 -18.59
CA ALA A 43 19.67 15.39 -18.16
C ALA A 43 19.58 13.86 -18.25
N ALA A 44 18.46 13.26 -17.82
CA ALA A 44 18.22 11.83 -17.97
C ALA A 44 18.19 11.40 -19.45
N ARG A 45 17.54 12.18 -20.31
CA ARG A 45 17.47 11.92 -21.77
C ARG A 45 18.82 12.09 -22.47
N LEU A 46 19.67 13.00 -21.98
CA LEU A 46 21.00 13.28 -22.52
C LEU A 46 22.10 12.43 -21.89
N TRP A 47 21.76 11.59 -20.91
CA TRP A 47 22.70 10.72 -20.19
C TRP A 47 23.82 11.53 -19.50
N VAL A 48 23.48 12.71 -18.99
CA VAL A 48 24.42 13.53 -18.21
C VAL A 48 24.54 12.93 -16.81
N GLU A 49 25.64 12.22 -16.57
CA GLU A 49 25.94 11.59 -15.28
C GLU A 49 25.96 12.63 -14.14
N GLY A 50 25.43 12.25 -12.97
CA GLY A 50 25.38 13.12 -11.79
C GLY A 50 24.32 14.23 -11.82
N CYS A 51 23.97 14.77 -12.99
CA CYS A 51 23.07 15.93 -13.11
C CYS A 51 21.65 15.63 -12.58
N VAL A 52 21.12 14.43 -12.85
CA VAL A 52 19.82 13.99 -12.30
C VAL A 52 19.85 14.00 -10.77
N LYS A 53 20.90 13.43 -10.16
CA LYS A 53 21.05 13.39 -8.70
C LYS A 53 21.20 14.79 -8.10
N ALA A 54 21.93 15.68 -8.78
CA ALA A 54 22.07 17.07 -8.35
C ALA A 54 20.74 17.83 -8.41
N CYS A 55 19.93 17.63 -9.47
CA CYS A 55 18.58 18.17 -9.55
C CYS A 55 17.69 17.63 -8.42
N ASP A 56 17.78 16.32 -8.13
CA ASP A 56 17.01 15.68 -7.05
C ASP A 56 17.38 16.29 -5.69
N SER A 57 18.67 16.46 -5.39
CA SER A 57 19.14 17.12 -4.17
C SER A 57 18.68 18.57 -4.07
N ALA A 58 18.75 19.34 -5.17
CA ALA A 58 18.29 20.72 -5.20
C ALA A 58 16.76 20.84 -5.00
N LEU A 59 15.99 19.92 -5.59
CA LEU A 59 14.54 19.83 -5.36
C LEU A 59 14.24 19.54 -3.89
N LEU A 60 14.91 18.55 -3.29
CA LEU A 60 14.74 18.24 -1.86
C LEU A 60 15.13 19.42 -0.96
N ALA A 61 16.17 20.17 -1.30
CA ALA A 61 16.55 21.38 -0.59
C ALA A 61 15.46 22.47 -0.68
N LEU A 62 14.83 22.65 -1.84
CA LEU A 62 13.70 23.57 -2.00
C LEU A 62 12.46 23.13 -1.21
N LEU A 63 12.20 21.82 -1.11
CA LEU A 63 11.11 21.31 -0.27
C LEU A 63 11.40 21.52 1.23
N GLY A 64 12.66 21.39 1.64
CA GLY A 64 13.11 21.62 3.02
C GLY A 64 13.22 23.10 3.41
N ALA A 65 13.24 24.00 2.43
CA ALA A 65 13.31 25.44 2.69
C ALA A 65 12.06 25.92 3.44
N THR A 66 12.28 26.66 4.52
CA THR A 66 11.17 27.30 5.22
C THR A 66 10.64 28.44 4.34
N PRO A 67 9.33 28.50 4.05
CA PRO A 67 8.79 29.60 3.28
C PRO A 67 9.11 30.93 3.98
N PRO A 68 9.38 32.01 3.23
CA PRO A 68 9.61 33.32 3.82
C PRO A 68 8.40 33.71 4.70
N PRO A 69 8.61 34.51 5.76
CA PRO A 69 7.52 34.95 6.63
C PRO A 69 6.44 35.66 5.78
N GLY A 70 5.21 35.14 5.81
CA GLY A 70 4.09 35.62 4.99
C GLY A 70 3.92 34.93 3.63
N GLY A 71 4.81 34.02 3.25
CA GLY A 71 4.63 33.16 2.07
C GLY A 71 3.59 32.09 2.31
N ASP A 72 2.73 31.83 1.33
CA ASP A 72 1.76 30.73 1.38
C ASP A 72 2.50 29.37 1.36
N PRO A 73 2.49 28.60 2.47
CA PRO A 73 3.15 27.30 2.52
C PRO A 73 2.55 26.30 1.53
N PHE A 74 1.30 26.52 1.11
CA PHE A 74 0.61 25.69 0.14
C PHE A 74 0.97 26.04 -1.30
N GLY A 75 1.55 27.22 -1.54
CA GLY A 75 1.98 27.67 -2.87
C GLY A 75 2.98 26.71 -3.52
N ALA A 76 3.89 26.11 -2.74
CA ALA A 76 4.82 25.10 -3.23
C ALA A 76 4.11 23.83 -3.74
N VAL A 77 3.08 23.37 -3.01
CA VAL A 77 2.27 22.20 -3.41
C VAL A 77 1.54 22.49 -4.72
N MET A 78 0.99 23.70 -4.87
CA MET A 78 0.29 24.12 -6.08
C MET A 78 1.24 24.21 -7.29
N GLN A 79 2.47 24.70 -7.10
CA GLN A 79 3.49 24.72 -8.16
C GLN A 79 3.88 23.29 -8.58
N LEU A 80 4.13 22.40 -7.62
CA LEU A 80 4.43 21.00 -7.90
C LEU A 80 3.27 20.32 -8.64
N TYR A 81 2.03 20.57 -8.22
CA TYR A 81 0.83 20.04 -8.86
C TYR A 81 0.67 20.57 -10.31
N ALA A 82 0.99 21.85 -10.55
CA ALA A 82 0.97 22.45 -11.89
C ALA A 82 1.97 21.75 -12.84
N HIS A 83 3.06 21.22 -12.30
CA HIS A 83 4.12 20.51 -13.02
C HIS A 83 4.15 19.00 -12.73
N ARG A 84 3.03 18.42 -12.30
CA ARG A 84 2.92 17.01 -11.89
C ARG A 84 3.29 16.02 -13.00
N ASP A 85 3.15 16.39 -14.26
CA ASP A 85 3.54 15.62 -15.44
C ASP A 85 5.07 15.51 -15.61
N LEU A 86 5.81 16.42 -14.98
CA LEU A 86 7.28 16.40 -14.94
C LEU A 86 7.83 15.64 -13.73
N VAL A 87 7.00 15.43 -12.70
CA VAL A 87 7.36 14.58 -11.55
C VAL A 87 7.42 13.13 -12.05
N PRO A 88 8.50 12.39 -11.75
CA PRO A 88 8.59 11.01 -12.20
C PRO A 88 7.42 10.19 -11.64
N GLY A 89 6.80 9.39 -12.52
CA GLY A 89 5.77 8.46 -12.06
C GLY A 89 6.38 7.39 -11.16
N ALA A 90 5.62 6.94 -10.16
CA ALA A 90 6.03 5.80 -9.32
C ALA A 90 6.23 4.51 -10.15
N ASP A 91 5.54 4.41 -11.28
CA ASP A 91 5.58 3.26 -12.20
C ASP A 91 6.62 3.39 -13.32
N ALA A 92 7.42 4.47 -13.35
CA ALA A 92 8.52 4.58 -14.30
C ALA A 92 9.48 3.42 -14.07
N GLU A 93 9.69 2.60 -15.10
CA GLU A 93 10.23 1.24 -14.93
C GLU A 93 11.50 1.22 -14.06
N PRO A 94 11.58 0.24 -13.14
CA PRO A 94 12.74 0.04 -12.32
C PRO A 94 13.84 -0.58 -13.18
N ASP A 95 14.50 0.22 -14.00
CA ASP A 95 15.86 -0.06 -14.50
C ASP A 95 16.88 -0.08 -13.34
N GLY A 96 16.46 -0.52 -12.14
CA GLY A 96 17.26 -0.62 -10.94
C GLY A 96 17.74 0.70 -10.37
N LYS A 97 17.19 1.86 -10.76
CA LYS A 97 17.63 3.18 -10.25
C LYS A 97 16.78 3.61 -9.04
N PRO A 98 17.19 3.34 -7.80
CA PRO A 98 16.44 3.67 -6.58
C PRO A 98 16.17 5.18 -6.41
N SER A 99 16.89 6.05 -7.13
CA SER A 99 16.76 7.51 -6.97
C SER A 99 15.41 8.06 -7.44
N VAL A 100 14.78 7.46 -8.46
CA VAL A 100 13.53 8.00 -9.05
C VAL A 100 12.34 7.79 -8.12
N ALA A 101 12.20 6.58 -7.56
CA ALA A 101 11.17 6.27 -6.59
C ALA A 101 11.34 7.07 -5.29
N ALA A 102 12.59 7.25 -4.84
CA ALA A 102 12.90 8.04 -3.65
C ALA A 102 12.48 9.51 -3.80
N LEU A 103 12.80 10.17 -4.92
CA LEU A 103 12.37 11.55 -5.18
C LEU A 103 10.85 11.66 -5.20
N SER A 104 10.17 10.78 -5.93
CA SER A 104 8.71 10.82 -6.09
C SER A 104 8.02 10.62 -4.74
N SER A 105 8.51 9.68 -3.93
CA SER A 105 8.04 9.47 -2.56
C SER A 105 8.26 10.71 -1.69
N ALA A 106 9.44 11.34 -1.76
CA ALA A 106 9.74 12.54 -0.99
C ALA A 106 8.89 13.76 -1.39
N VAL A 107 8.70 13.99 -2.70
CA VAL A 107 7.84 15.07 -3.22
C VAL A 107 6.40 14.87 -2.76
N LEU A 108 5.86 13.65 -2.91
CA LEU A 108 4.50 13.34 -2.48
C LEU A 108 4.37 13.41 -0.96
N GLY A 109 5.35 12.91 -0.20
CA GLY A 109 5.41 13.01 1.26
C GLY A 109 5.34 14.46 1.73
N PHE A 110 6.16 15.34 1.16
CA PHE A 110 6.10 16.78 1.41
C PHE A 110 4.70 17.36 1.12
N CYS A 111 4.13 17.03 -0.04
CA CYS A 111 2.80 17.54 -0.42
C CYS A 111 1.72 17.07 0.56
N ARG A 112 1.79 15.83 1.04
CA ARG A 112 0.87 15.28 2.05
C ARG A 112 0.98 16.02 3.37
N ASP A 113 2.21 16.26 3.84
CA ASP A 113 2.46 16.97 5.09
C ASP A 113 1.95 18.42 5.03
N ARG A 114 2.21 19.12 3.92
CA ARG A 114 1.71 20.49 3.71
C ARG A 114 0.20 20.54 3.57
N LEU A 115 -0.41 19.56 2.91
CA LEU A 115 -1.86 19.46 2.80
C LEU A 115 -2.50 19.25 4.19
N ALA A 116 -1.94 18.37 5.02
CA ALA A 116 -2.41 18.17 6.40
C ALA A 116 -2.25 19.44 7.25
N GLN A 117 -1.17 20.21 7.06
CA GLN A 117 -0.97 21.51 7.74
C GLN A 117 -1.93 22.60 7.25
N HIS A 118 -2.35 22.54 5.99
CA HIS A 118 -3.26 23.54 5.39
C HIS A 118 -4.69 23.43 5.94
N PHE A 119 -5.08 22.25 6.42
CA PHE A 119 -6.36 22.07 7.10
C PHE A 119 -6.12 22.00 8.61
N PRO A 120 -6.11 23.15 9.33
CA PRO A 120 -5.98 23.12 10.77
C PRO A 120 -7.10 22.26 11.37
N PRO A 121 -6.84 21.55 12.47
CA PRO A 121 -7.89 20.81 13.16
C PRO A 121 -9.02 21.78 13.48
N ASP A 122 -10.26 21.39 13.15
CA ASP A 122 -11.45 22.16 13.51
C ASP A 122 -11.37 22.42 15.02
N GLN A 123 -11.01 23.66 15.40
CA GLN A 123 -10.98 24.06 16.79
C GLN A 123 -12.43 24.05 17.22
N ALA A 124 -12.85 22.94 17.81
CA ALA A 124 -14.17 22.76 18.36
C ALA A 124 -14.48 24.01 19.20
N ASP A 125 -15.54 24.72 18.80
CA ASP A 125 -16.03 25.97 19.37
C ASP A 125 -16.26 25.82 20.88
N GLY A 126 -15.17 25.90 21.66
CA GLY A 126 -15.17 26.10 23.09
C GLY A 126 -15.30 27.59 23.32
N GLY A 127 -16.53 28.09 23.34
CA GLY A 127 -16.81 29.52 23.48
C GLY A 127 -16.13 30.15 24.69
N SER A 128 -15.64 31.38 24.54
CA SER A 128 -16.35 32.56 25.02
C SER A 128 -15.57 33.84 24.68
N GLY A 129 -16.27 34.80 24.08
CA GLY A 129 -16.03 36.24 24.21
C GLY A 129 -14.66 36.80 23.81
N ALA A 130 -14.56 37.29 22.56
CA ALA A 130 -14.28 38.71 22.29
C ALA A 130 -14.17 38.95 20.78
N GLN A 131 -14.72 40.08 20.35
CA GLN A 131 -14.82 40.56 18.98
C GLN A 131 -13.45 40.64 18.29
N GLY A 132 -13.28 39.85 17.22
CA GLY A 132 -12.23 40.05 16.22
C GLY A 132 -12.78 39.61 14.87
N GLY A 133 -13.39 40.53 14.13
CA GLY A 133 -14.11 40.30 12.86
C GLY A 133 -13.25 39.90 11.65
N GLY A 134 -12.27 39.02 11.83
CA GLY A 134 -11.38 38.54 10.78
C GLY A 134 -11.70 37.11 10.34
N SER A 135 -12.49 36.97 9.28
CA SER A 135 -12.43 35.86 8.31
C SER A 135 -12.79 34.42 8.73
N ALA A 136 -13.87 34.23 9.49
CA ALA A 136 -14.52 32.91 9.60
C ALA A 136 -15.11 32.40 8.26
N ALA A 137 -15.33 33.31 7.29
CA ALA A 137 -15.85 32.97 5.96
C ALA A 137 -14.81 32.31 5.02
N ALA A 138 -13.51 32.44 5.28
CA ALA A 138 -12.47 31.82 4.45
C ALA A 138 -12.26 30.32 4.74
N ILE A 139 -12.81 29.81 5.84
CA ILE A 139 -12.71 28.40 6.27
C ILE A 139 -13.91 27.58 5.73
N ALA A 140 -14.92 28.23 5.16
CA ALA A 140 -16.23 27.63 4.87
C ALA A 140 -16.29 26.76 3.60
N ALA A 141 -15.27 26.75 2.73
CA ALA A 141 -15.21 25.86 1.57
C ALA A 141 -13.77 25.41 1.31
N THR A 142 -13.53 24.09 1.31
CA THR A 142 -12.39 23.54 0.58
C THR A 142 -12.54 24.05 -0.85
N PRO A 143 -11.67 24.93 -1.37
CA PRO A 143 -11.88 25.46 -2.69
C PRO A 143 -11.87 24.28 -3.66
N ALA A 144 -12.82 24.25 -4.60
CA ALA A 144 -12.97 23.14 -5.55
C ALA A 144 -11.66 22.78 -6.28
N SER A 145 -10.71 23.73 -6.31
CA SER A 145 -9.35 23.58 -6.81
C SER A 145 -8.46 22.60 -6.02
N LEU A 146 -8.80 22.21 -4.78
CA LEU A 146 -7.98 21.28 -3.99
C LEU A 146 -8.25 19.81 -4.28
N ARG A 147 -9.47 19.44 -4.72
CA ARG A 147 -9.80 18.02 -4.99
C ARG A 147 -8.81 17.37 -5.97
N PRO A 148 -8.44 18.01 -7.09
CA PRO A 148 -7.45 17.44 -8.00
C PRO A 148 -6.06 17.28 -7.39
N VAL A 149 -5.66 18.19 -6.49
CA VAL A 149 -4.40 18.09 -5.74
C VAL A 149 -4.45 16.93 -4.76
N MET A 150 -5.55 16.77 -4.03
CA MET A 150 -5.75 15.68 -3.09
C MET A 150 -5.71 14.32 -3.77
N VAL A 151 -6.38 14.17 -4.91
CA VAL A 151 -6.31 12.94 -5.71
C VAL A 151 -4.91 12.72 -6.25
N TRP A 152 -4.18 13.75 -6.69
CA TRP A 152 -2.80 13.55 -7.12
C TRP A 152 -1.89 13.04 -5.97
N VAL A 153 -2.09 13.57 -4.77
CA VAL A 153 -1.31 13.23 -3.57
C VAL A 153 -1.71 11.88 -2.96
N PHE A 154 -3.01 11.55 -3.04
CA PHE A 154 -3.64 10.30 -2.61
C PHE A 154 -4.40 9.68 -3.79
N PRO A 155 -3.68 9.05 -4.74
CA PRO A 155 -4.24 8.63 -6.03
C PRO A 155 -5.33 7.56 -5.92
N SER A 156 -5.18 6.64 -4.96
CA SER A 156 -6.14 5.57 -4.78
C SER A 156 -6.11 5.01 -3.37
N ALA A 157 -7.19 4.35 -2.95
CA ALA A 157 -7.23 3.66 -1.67
C ALA A 157 -6.10 2.61 -1.53
N PRO A 158 -5.84 1.72 -2.52
CA PRO A 158 -4.71 0.79 -2.44
C PRO A 158 -3.35 1.47 -2.36
N ALA A 159 -3.14 2.58 -3.08
CA ALA A 159 -1.86 3.29 -3.03
C ALA A 159 -1.59 3.87 -1.63
N VAL A 160 -2.64 4.32 -0.94
CA VAL A 160 -2.52 4.82 0.44
C VAL A 160 -2.34 3.67 1.42
N LEU A 161 -3.19 2.63 1.36
CA LEU A 161 -3.15 1.51 2.30
C LEU A 161 -1.84 0.72 2.24
N ASN A 162 -1.19 0.69 1.08
CA ASN A 162 0.10 0.02 0.87
C ASN A 162 1.33 0.93 1.08
N ASN A 163 1.14 2.14 1.60
CA ASN A 163 2.24 3.07 1.88
C ASN A 163 2.03 3.70 3.26
N ALA A 164 2.83 3.28 4.25
CA ALA A 164 2.68 3.70 5.64
C ALA A 164 2.74 5.23 5.83
N ASP A 165 3.63 5.91 5.11
CA ASP A 165 3.74 7.38 5.18
C ASP A 165 2.51 8.06 4.57
N ALA A 166 2.00 7.53 3.46
CA ALA A 166 0.78 8.01 2.82
C ALA A 166 -0.43 7.82 3.73
N LEU A 167 -0.58 6.64 4.34
CA LEU A 167 -1.64 6.36 5.29
C LEU A 167 -1.53 7.28 6.50
N LYS A 168 -0.36 7.38 7.15
CA LYS A 168 -0.13 8.28 8.29
C LYS A 168 -0.47 9.74 7.96
N ALA A 169 -0.20 10.19 6.74
CA ALA A 169 -0.56 11.54 6.33
C ALA A 169 -2.05 11.70 6.03
N LEU A 170 -2.70 10.70 5.43
CA LEU A 170 -4.15 10.68 5.22
C LEU A 170 -4.91 10.67 6.55
N LEU A 171 -4.44 9.92 7.55
CA LEU A 171 -5.04 9.85 8.89
C LEU A 171 -4.99 11.18 9.65
N ARG A 172 -4.08 12.10 9.26
CA ARG A 172 -3.99 13.47 9.80
C ARG A 172 -4.93 14.45 9.10
N LEU A 173 -5.59 14.07 8.01
CA LEU A 173 -6.56 14.94 7.36
C LEU A 173 -7.80 15.11 8.25
N PRO A 174 -8.36 16.33 8.35
CA PRO A 174 -9.62 16.52 9.05
C PRO A 174 -10.77 15.87 8.28
N ALA A 175 -11.87 15.63 8.99
CA ALA A 175 -13.01 14.88 8.49
C ALA A 175 -13.57 15.47 7.19
N ARG A 176 -13.60 16.81 7.09
CA ARG A 176 -14.04 17.51 5.88
C ARG A 176 -13.16 17.19 4.68
N ALA A 177 -11.84 17.30 4.82
CA ALA A 177 -10.90 17.01 3.74
C ALA A 177 -11.01 15.54 3.31
N MET A 178 -11.09 14.62 4.28
CA MET A 178 -11.30 13.20 4.01
C MET A 178 -12.63 12.95 3.28
N ALA A 179 -13.72 13.63 3.64
CA ALA A 179 -15.01 13.51 2.96
C ALA A 179 -14.96 14.04 1.53
N GLU A 180 -14.23 15.13 1.27
CA GLU A 180 -14.02 15.66 -0.08
C GLU A 180 -13.17 14.72 -0.95
N LEU A 181 -12.15 14.07 -0.38
CA LEU A 181 -11.37 13.03 -1.07
C LEU A 181 -12.26 11.85 -1.44
N LEU A 182 -13.01 11.30 -0.47
CA LEU A 182 -13.92 10.19 -0.69
C LEU A 182 -15.08 10.55 -1.62
N SER A 183 -15.51 11.81 -1.68
CA SER A 183 -16.56 12.23 -2.61
C SER A 183 -16.02 12.52 -4.01
N CYS A 184 -14.71 12.49 -4.23
CA CYS A 184 -14.12 12.78 -5.52
C CYS A 184 -14.27 11.60 -6.49
N GLU A 185 -14.90 11.83 -7.64
CA GLU A 185 -15.05 10.84 -8.69
C GLU A 185 -13.72 10.38 -9.31
N ALA A 186 -12.65 11.17 -9.16
CA ALA A 186 -11.32 10.80 -9.64
C ALA A 186 -10.51 9.95 -8.64
N PHE A 187 -10.98 9.79 -7.39
CA PHE A 187 -10.32 8.95 -6.40
C PHE A 187 -10.52 7.48 -6.76
N ALA A 188 -9.43 6.83 -7.18
CA ALA A 188 -9.48 5.48 -7.70
C ALA A 188 -9.48 4.44 -6.58
N THR A 189 -9.98 3.24 -6.87
CA THR A 189 -9.90 2.09 -5.96
C THR A 189 -9.88 0.78 -6.74
N ASP A 190 -9.42 -0.30 -6.12
CA ASP A 190 -9.53 -1.66 -6.63
C ASP A 190 -10.90 -2.29 -6.31
N SER A 191 -11.43 -2.00 -5.13
CA SER A 191 -12.81 -2.26 -4.70
C SER A 191 -13.26 -1.22 -3.67
N GLU A 192 -14.56 -1.11 -3.42
CA GLU A 192 -15.06 -0.26 -2.34
C GLU A 192 -14.75 -0.82 -0.94
N ASP A 193 -14.37 -2.10 -0.86
CA ASP A 193 -13.92 -2.71 0.40
C ASP A 193 -12.62 -2.04 0.89
N SER A 194 -11.71 -1.70 -0.02
CA SER A 194 -10.51 -0.91 0.30
C SER A 194 -10.84 0.51 0.76
N VAL A 195 -11.89 1.13 0.20
CA VAL A 195 -12.36 2.46 0.63
C VAL A 195 -12.95 2.38 2.04
N LEU A 196 -13.73 1.35 2.33
CA LEU A 196 -14.28 1.08 3.65
C LEU A 196 -13.18 0.86 4.69
N LEU A 197 -12.14 0.09 4.33
CA LEU A 197 -10.97 -0.13 5.19
C LEU A 197 -10.20 1.16 5.46
N LEU A 198 -9.98 1.99 4.43
CA LEU A 198 -9.35 3.30 4.58
C LEU A 198 -10.13 4.19 5.56
N LEU A 199 -11.47 4.20 5.45
CA LEU A 199 -12.33 4.92 6.37
C LEU A 199 -12.25 4.35 7.79
N ALA A 200 -12.22 3.03 7.96
CA ALA A 200 -12.11 2.38 9.26
C ALA A 200 -10.80 2.79 9.97
N HIS A 201 -9.66 2.80 9.27
CA HIS A 201 -8.41 3.33 9.80
C HIS A 201 -8.53 4.80 10.21
N TRP A 202 -9.19 5.63 9.40
CA TRP A 202 -9.37 7.05 9.71
C TRP A 202 -10.22 7.24 10.98
N LEU A 203 -11.32 6.50 11.12
CA LEU A 203 -12.20 6.57 12.29
C LEU A 203 -11.50 6.09 13.57
N GLU A 204 -10.67 5.05 13.47
CA GLU A 204 -9.86 4.56 14.60
C GLU A 204 -8.80 5.58 15.02
N ALA A 205 -8.15 6.24 14.06
CA ALA A 205 -7.15 7.28 14.33
C ALA A 205 -7.76 8.61 14.82
N ASN A 206 -9.06 8.84 14.57
CA ASN A 206 -9.75 10.09 14.89
C ASN A 206 -11.03 9.86 15.73
N PRO A 207 -10.93 9.24 16.93
CA PRO A 207 -12.08 8.98 17.79
C PRO A 207 -12.78 10.25 18.27
N GLN A 208 -12.05 11.37 18.34
CA GLN A 208 -12.55 12.69 18.73
C GLN A 208 -13.34 13.43 17.63
N ALA A 209 -13.40 12.90 16.41
CA ALA A 209 -14.10 13.57 15.33
C ALA A 209 -15.60 13.73 15.66
N PRO A 210 -16.22 14.91 15.41
CA PRO A 210 -17.63 15.10 15.69
C PRO A 210 -18.51 14.07 14.97
N ASP A 211 -19.52 13.55 15.65
CA ASP A 211 -20.51 12.62 15.09
C ASP A 211 -21.12 13.05 13.73
N PRO A 212 -21.52 14.32 13.50
CA PRO A 212 -22.01 14.72 12.18
C PRO A 212 -20.97 14.52 11.06
N ASP A 213 -19.69 14.76 11.36
CA ASP A 213 -18.61 14.61 10.38
C ASP A 213 -18.29 13.15 10.11
N ARG A 214 -18.28 12.32 11.18
CA ARG A 214 -18.17 10.86 11.05
C ARG A 214 -19.30 10.30 10.19
N ARG A 215 -20.55 10.73 10.42
CA ARG A 215 -21.71 10.34 9.61
C ARG A 215 -21.56 10.79 8.16
N ARG A 216 -21.05 11.99 7.91
CA ARG A 216 -20.80 12.49 6.54
C ARG A 216 -19.76 11.63 5.81
N LEU A 217 -18.68 11.26 6.49
CA LEU A 217 -17.64 10.38 5.94
C LEU A 217 -18.17 8.99 5.61
N VAL A 218 -18.91 8.40 6.56
CA VAL A 218 -19.58 7.11 6.38
C VAL A 218 -20.52 7.13 5.17
N ARG A 219 -21.26 8.23 4.97
CA ARG A 219 -22.14 8.41 3.82
C ARG A 219 -21.43 8.56 2.48
N ALA A 220 -20.11 8.79 2.46
CA ALA A 220 -19.34 8.92 1.21
C ALA A 220 -18.94 7.57 0.59
N VAL A 221 -19.06 6.45 1.32
CA VAL A 221 -18.74 5.10 0.82
C VAL A 221 -19.85 4.58 -0.08
N ARG A 222 -19.53 3.89 -1.17
CA ARG A 222 -20.54 3.34 -2.08
C ARG A 222 -20.91 1.91 -1.65
N LEU A 223 -21.74 1.77 -0.62
CA LEU A 223 -22.05 0.48 0.00
C LEU A 223 -22.60 -0.59 -0.98
N VAL A 224 -23.33 -0.18 -2.01
CA VAL A 224 -23.83 -1.07 -3.07
C VAL A 224 -22.69 -1.73 -3.87
N GLN A 225 -21.53 -1.08 -3.95
CA GLN A 225 -20.37 -1.51 -4.72
C GLN A 225 -19.39 -2.36 -3.88
N LEU A 226 -19.67 -2.59 -2.59
CA LEU A 226 -18.91 -3.53 -1.77
C LEU A 226 -19.05 -4.96 -2.29
N SER A 227 -18.05 -5.80 -2.04
CA SER A 227 -18.13 -7.23 -2.33
C SER A 227 -19.26 -7.88 -1.54
N GLY A 228 -19.75 -9.04 -2.02
CA GLY A 228 -20.78 -9.79 -1.30
C GLY A 228 -20.34 -10.15 0.13
N ALA A 229 -19.07 -10.50 0.31
CA ALA A 229 -18.50 -10.84 1.61
C ALA A 229 -18.56 -9.65 2.59
N PHE A 230 -18.07 -8.48 2.17
CA PHE A 230 -18.11 -7.27 2.99
C PHE A 230 -19.54 -6.81 3.25
N ARG A 231 -20.37 -6.75 2.20
CA ARG A 231 -21.75 -6.28 2.29
C ARG A 231 -22.60 -7.16 3.21
N CYS A 232 -22.54 -8.48 3.05
CA CYS A 232 -23.43 -9.39 3.78
C CYS A 232 -22.94 -9.73 5.19
N ALA A 233 -21.63 -9.86 5.40
CA ALA A 233 -21.08 -10.35 6.66
C ALA A 233 -20.35 -9.29 7.48
N LEU A 234 -19.66 -8.32 6.86
CA LEU A 234 -18.93 -7.31 7.62
C LEU A 234 -19.83 -6.15 8.06
N LEU A 235 -20.64 -5.58 7.17
CA LEU A 235 -21.45 -4.39 7.50
C LEU A 235 -22.31 -4.50 8.77
N PRO A 236 -22.98 -5.63 9.07
CA PRO A 236 -23.76 -5.77 10.30
C PRO A 236 -22.93 -5.63 11.58
N GLU A 237 -21.62 -5.88 11.51
CA GLU A 237 -20.71 -5.86 12.64
C GLU A 237 -20.05 -4.48 12.84
N LEU A 238 -20.42 -3.46 12.04
CA LEU A 238 -19.84 -2.11 12.07
C LEU A 238 -20.81 -1.09 12.70
N PRO A 239 -20.80 -0.91 14.04
CA PRO A 239 -21.77 -0.05 14.72
C PRO A 239 -21.65 1.43 14.33
N TRP A 240 -20.44 1.89 13.98
CA TRP A 240 -20.19 3.27 13.56
C TRP A 240 -20.81 3.61 12.21
N LEU A 241 -21.26 2.62 11.43
CA LEU A 241 -21.95 2.85 10.17
C LEU A 241 -23.37 3.38 10.38
N GLY A 242 -23.97 3.07 11.53
CA GLY A 242 -25.36 3.46 11.84
C GLY A 242 -26.39 2.81 10.90
N LEU A 243 -26.06 1.68 10.28
CA LEU A 243 -26.92 0.98 9.34
C LEU A 243 -27.91 0.08 10.09
N GLY A 244 -29.20 0.39 10.02
CA GLY A 244 -30.24 -0.44 10.63
C GLY A 244 -30.40 -1.80 9.93
N THR A 245 -30.94 -2.80 10.63
CA THR A 245 -31.13 -4.15 10.06
C THR A 245 -32.00 -4.16 8.80
N ASP A 246 -33.08 -3.38 8.77
CA ASP A 246 -33.96 -3.30 7.60
C ASP A 246 -33.30 -2.58 6.43
N GLU A 247 -32.51 -1.54 6.71
CA GLU A 247 -31.73 -0.84 5.68
C GLU A 247 -30.62 -1.74 5.12
N HIS A 248 -29.97 -2.54 5.96
CA HIS A 248 -28.98 -3.54 5.52
C HIS A 248 -29.60 -4.62 4.63
N ARG A 249 -30.77 -5.15 5.00
CA ARG A 249 -31.51 -6.12 4.17
C ARG A 249 -31.90 -5.49 2.83
N PHE A 250 -32.41 -4.26 2.86
CA PHE A 250 -32.74 -3.50 1.65
C PHE A 250 -31.51 -3.28 0.78
N LEU A 251 -30.39 -2.85 1.35
CA LEU A 251 -29.11 -2.65 0.66
C LEU A 251 -28.63 -3.95 -0.02
N CYS A 252 -28.68 -5.08 0.67
CA CYS A 252 -28.32 -6.38 0.12
C CYS A 252 -29.22 -6.75 -1.08
N ALA A 253 -30.54 -6.60 -0.93
CA ALA A 253 -31.50 -6.84 -2.00
C ALA A 253 -31.30 -5.89 -3.19
N PHE A 254 -31.08 -4.61 -2.91
CA PHE A 254 -30.86 -3.57 -3.92
C PHE A 254 -29.59 -3.81 -4.73
N ALA A 255 -28.50 -4.22 -4.07
CA ALA A 255 -27.25 -4.54 -4.74
C ALA A 255 -27.37 -5.78 -5.63
N ALA A 256 -28.12 -6.81 -5.20
CA ALA A 256 -28.36 -8.03 -5.96
C ALA A 256 -29.26 -7.80 -7.20
N VAL A 257 -30.07 -6.75 -7.22
CA VAL A 257 -30.94 -6.42 -8.35
C VAL A 257 -30.13 -5.71 -9.46
N PRO A 258 -30.29 -6.10 -10.74
CA PRO A 258 -29.66 -5.43 -11.87
C PRO A 258 -29.97 -3.92 -11.91
N PRO A 259 -29.03 -3.04 -12.32
CA PRO A 259 -29.22 -1.59 -12.28
C PRO A 259 -30.52 -1.10 -12.93
N ALA A 260 -30.93 -1.70 -14.05
CA ALA A 260 -32.17 -1.34 -14.76
C ALA A 260 -33.47 -1.58 -13.97
N ARG A 261 -33.44 -2.41 -12.91
CA ARG A 261 -34.61 -2.74 -12.07
C ARG A 261 -34.58 -2.08 -10.70
N ARG A 262 -33.48 -1.42 -10.33
CA ARG A 262 -33.28 -0.81 -9.00
C ARG A 262 -34.28 0.30 -8.68
N SER A 263 -34.70 1.07 -9.69
CA SER A 263 -35.71 2.13 -9.53
C SER A 263 -37.06 1.59 -9.04
N ARG A 264 -37.44 0.36 -9.40
CA ARG A 264 -38.69 -0.26 -8.93
C ARG A 264 -38.64 -0.61 -7.44
N LEU A 265 -37.47 -1.03 -6.97
CA LEU A 265 -37.26 -1.33 -5.55
C LEU A 265 -37.31 -0.04 -4.73
N ALA A 266 -36.71 1.04 -5.23
CA ALA A 266 -36.62 2.33 -4.56
C ALA A 266 -37.97 2.97 -4.21
N VAL A 267 -39.03 2.73 -4.99
CA VAL A 267 -40.36 3.34 -4.78
C VAL A 267 -40.98 2.97 -3.43
N ASN A 268 -40.62 1.81 -2.87
CA ASN A 268 -41.28 1.27 -1.68
C ASN A 268 -40.56 1.64 -0.37
N PHE A 269 -39.43 2.35 -0.41
CA PHE A 269 -38.60 2.60 0.76
C PHE A 269 -38.26 4.09 0.93
N GLN A 270 -38.09 4.52 2.18
CA GLN A 270 -37.85 5.93 2.55
C GLN A 270 -36.34 6.28 2.64
N TYR A 271 -35.48 5.53 1.94
CA TYR A 271 -34.03 5.75 1.97
C TYR A 271 -33.59 6.79 0.94
N ASP A 272 -32.50 7.50 1.23
CA ASP A 272 -31.89 8.45 0.29
C ASP A 272 -31.13 7.70 -0.82
N MET A 273 -31.86 7.33 -1.86
CA MET A 273 -31.33 6.58 -3.01
C MET A 273 -30.40 7.41 -3.90
N LEU A 274 -30.34 8.73 -3.71
CA LEU A 274 -29.43 9.62 -4.42
C LEU A 274 -28.09 9.74 -3.69
N GLY A 275 -28.02 9.27 -2.44
CA GLY A 275 -26.82 9.25 -1.64
C GLY A 275 -25.75 8.30 -2.18
N PRO A 276 -24.46 8.51 -1.85
CA PRO A 276 -23.37 7.70 -2.35
C PRO A 276 -23.49 6.21 -1.99
N TRP A 277 -24.11 5.87 -0.85
CA TRP A 277 -24.40 4.50 -0.42
C TRP A 277 -25.04 3.65 -1.52
N TYR A 278 -25.98 4.24 -2.26
CA TYR A 278 -26.76 3.55 -3.29
C TYR A 278 -26.25 3.81 -4.71
N SER A 279 -25.13 4.50 -4.87
CA SER A 279 -24.56 4.81 -6.18
C SER A 279 -24.22 3.54 -6.96
N SER A 280 -24.76 3.45 -8.18
CA SER A 280 -24.46 2.35 -9.10
C SER A 280 -23.14 2.53 -9.84
N ALA A 281 -22.57 3.73 -9.83
CA ALA A 281 -21.31 3.99 -10.52
C ALA A 281 -20.13 3.50 -9.67
N PRO A 282 -19.29 2.58 -10.16
CA PRO A 282 -18.03 2.26 -9.50
C PRO A 282 -17.07 3.45 -9.59
N ARG A 283 -16.12 3.53 -8.66
CA ARG A 283 -14.99 4.46 -8.77
C ARG A 283 -14.06 4.05 -9.91
N PRO A 284 -13.19 4.95 -10.40
CA PRO A 284 -12.14 4.58 -11.33
C PRO A 284 -11.31 3.42 -10.77
N SER A 285 -11.03 2.43 -11.61
CA SER A 285 -10.20 1.31 -11.20
C SER A 285 -8.76 1.77 -10.98
N ALA A 286 -8.21 1.46 -9.82
CA ALA A 286 -6.79 1.68 -9.50
C ALA A 286 -5.86 0.58 -10.05
N ARG A 287 -6.40 -0.38 -10.81
CA ARG A 287 -5.61 -1.47 -11.38
C ARG A 287 -4.71 -0.93 -12.50
N SER A 288 -3.41 -1.16 -12.36
CA SER A 288 -2.46 -0.94 -13.45
C SER A 288 -2.77 -1.95 -14.55
N PRO A 289 -2.94 -1.53 -15.83
CA PRO A 289 -3.15 -2.46 -16.93
C PRO A 289 -1.95 -3.39 -17.18
N LYS A 290 -0.77 -3.05 -16.65
CA LYS A 290 0.43 -3.89 -16.69
C LYS A 290 0.53 -4.83 -15.49
N GLY A 291 -0.44 -4.77 -14.58
CA GLY A 291 -0.32 -5.30 -13.24
C GLY A 291 0.68 -4.54 -12.37
N ARG A 292 0.72 -4.88 -11.08
CA ARG A 292 1.70 -4.39 -10.10
C ARG A 292 2.54 -5.56 -9.62
N ARG A 293 3.86 -5.47 -9.79
CA ARG A 293 4.81 -6.48 -9.28
C ARG A 293 5.37 -6.04 -7.94
N LEU A 294 5.25 -6.92 -6.96
CA LEU A 294 5.65 -6.66 -5.58
C LEU A 294 6.63 -7.74 -5.14
N GLN A 295 7.82 -7.32 -4.73
CA GLN A 295 8.80 -8.23 -4.16
C GLN A 295 8.45 -8.52 -2.71
N TRP A 296 8.64 -9.76 -2.29
CA TRP A 296 8.49 -10.19 -0.91
C TRP A 296 9.67 -11.04 -0.48
N SER A 297 9.93 -11.06 0.83
CA SER A 297 10.96 -11.89 1.44
C SER A 297 10.55 -12.42 2.80
N ILE A 298 11.11 -13.56 3.18
CA ILE A 298 11.02 -14.17 4.52
C ILE A 298 12.44 -14.38 5.05
N GLY A 299 12.70 -13.94 6.28
CA GLY A 299 14.01 -14.06 6.92
C GLY A 299 14.31 -15.46 7.46
N ARG A 300 15.60 -15.82 7.56
CA ARG A 300 16.06 -17.08 8.18
C ARG A 300 15.53 -17.28 9.61
N GLU A 301 15.54 -16.23 10.42
CA GLU A 301 15.05 -16.27 11.81
C GLU A 301 13.55 -16.59 11.87
N GLU A 302 12.75 -16.01 10.96
CA GLU A 302 11.32 -16.28 10.86
C GLU A 302 11.04 -17.72 10.42
N LEU A 303 11.86 -18.26 9.50
CA LEU A 303 11.79 -19.66 9.06
C LEU A 303 12.13 -20.65 10.17
N ALA A 304 13.08 -20.30 11.04
CA ALA A 304 13.46 -21.13 12.17
C ALA A 304 12.42 -21.09 13.30
N ALA A 305 11.62 -20.02 13.41
CA ALA A 305 10.73 -19.80 14.55
C ALA A 305 9.34 -20.47 14.43
N SER A 306 8.88 -20.84 13.23
CA SER A 306 7.50 -21.31 13.03
C SER A 306 7.34 -22.24 11.82
N CYS A 307 6.40 -23.19 11.91
CA CYS A 307 5.97 -24.01 10.76
C CYS A 307 5.04 -23.26 9.79
N ASN A 308 4.50 -22.11 10.24
CA ASN A 308 3.70 -21.17 9.44
C ASN A 308 4.39 -19.81 9.49
N VAL A 309 5.01 -19.42 8.38
CA VAL A 309 5.85 -18.22 8.30
C VAL A 309 5.25 -17.28 7.28
N TYR A 310 5.18 -16.00 7.61
CA TYR A 310 4.56 -15.00 6.75
C TYR A 310 5.63 -14.11 6.12
N GLY A 311 5.56 -13.95 4.81
CA GLY A 311 6.39 -13.03 4.05
C GLY A 311 6.04 -11.58 4.29
N VAL A 312 7.09 -10.76 4.19
CA VAL A 312 7.04 -9.31 4.25
C VAL A 312 7.28 -8.76 2.85
N PHE A 313 6.38 -7.93 2.35
CA PHE A 313 6.60 -7.24 1.08
C PHE A 313 7.62 -6.11 1.23
N ALA A 314 8.60 -6.02 0.33
CA ALA A 314 9.61 -4.95 0.33
C ALA A 314 9.00 -3.57 0.09
N ALA A 315 7.86 -3.51 -0.60
CA ALA A 315 7.12 -2.28 -0.87
C ALA A 315 6.20 -1.86 0.29
N ALA A 316 5.89 -2.77 1.22
CA ALA A 316 5.17 -2.41 2.44
C ALA A 316 6.18 -1.68 3.34
N GLY A 317 5.96 -0.39 3.56
CA GLY A 317 6.81 0.39 4.48
C GLY A 317 6.94 -0.30 5.85
N PRO A 318 7.99 0.02 6.63
CA PRO A 318 8.25 -0.61 7.91
C PRO A 318 6.99 -0.63 8.79
N GLY A 319 6.60 -1.83 9.24
CA GLY A 319 5.49 -2.05 10.19
C GLY A 319 4.16 -2.54 9.61
N SER A 320 3.94 -2.50 8.29
CA SER A 320 2.67 -3.02 7.70
C SER A 320 2.79 -4.45 7.17
N GLY A 321 3.92 -4.83 6.56
CA GLY A 321 4.29 -6.20 6.17
C GLY A 321 3.41 -6.90 5.12
N GLY A 322 2.12 -6.58 5.05
CA GLY A 322 1.15 -7.08 4.10
C GLY A 322 0.79 -6.10 2.99
N LEU A 323 0.11 -6.65 2.00
CA LEU A 323 -0.37 -5.98 0.81
C LEU A 323 -1.90 -5.90 0.91
N VAL A 324 -2.45 -4.69 0.96
CA VAL A 324 -3.88 -4.47 1.00
C VAL A 324 -4.46 -4.47 -0.41
N VAL A 325 -5.35 -5.42 -0.68
CA VAL A 325 -6.12 -5.56 -1.94
C VAL A 325 -7.53 -6.00 -1.59
N ALA A 326 -8.51 -5.38 -2.23
CA ALA A 326 -9.93 -5.64 -2.04
C ALA A 326 -10.35 -5.61 -0.55
N GLY A 327 -9.85 -4.62 0.20
CA GLY A 327 -10.13 -4.47 1.63
C GLY A 327 -9.51 -5.52 2.57
N VAL A 328 -8.69 -6.44 2.05
CA VAL A 328 -8.03 -7.49 2.83
C VAL A 328 -6.52 -7.30 2.79
N GLU A 329 -5.85 -7.54 3.91
CA GLU A 329 -4.40 -7.55 3.98
C GLU A 329 -3.87 -8.95 3.63
N TRP A 330 -3.18 -9.06 2.50
CA TRP A 330 -2.59 -10.29 2.00
C TRP A 330 -1.13 -10.40 2.40
N ARG A 331 -0.69 -11.58 2.79
CA ARG A 331 0.71 -11.92 3.06
C ARG A 331 1.05 -13.26 2.41
N PRO A 332 2.23 -13.43 1.78
CA PRO A 332 2.70 -14.75 1.41
C PRO A 332 2.82 -15.58 2.69
N ARG A 333 2.34 -16.80 2.69
CA ARG A 333 2.49 -17.72 3.81
C ARG A 333 3.18 -18.97 3.30
N LEU A 334 4.26 -19.34 4.01
CA LEU A 334 4.91 -20.62 3.88
C LEU A 334 4.36 -21.54 4.97
N SER A 335 3.68 -22.59 4.55
CA SER A 335 3.16 -23.63 5.42
C SER A 335 3.85 -24.95 5.11
N TYR A 336 4.32 -25.60 6.16
CA TYR A 336 4.94 -26.91 6.08
C TYR A 336 3.93 -28.00 6.41
N LEU A 337 3.85 -29.03 5.56
CA LEU A 337 2.94 -30.16 5.74
C LEU A 337 3.74 -31.47 5.83
N THR A 338 3.77 -32.05 7.03
CA THR A 338 4.12 -33.47 7.23
C THR A 338 2.85 -34.28 7.21
N CYS A 339 2.62 -35.04 6.15
CA CYS A 339 1.60 -36.07 6.17
C CYS A 339 2.23 -37.38 6.66
N PRO A 340 1.82 -37.91 7.84
CA PRO A 340 2.25 -39.23 8.28
C PRO A 340 1.91 -40.27 7.21
N GLY A 341 2.90 -41.02 6.73
CA GLY A 341 2.72 -42.05 5.70
C GLY A 341 3.03 -41.64 4.26
N TYR A 342 3.33 -40.36 3.99
CA TYR A 342 3.87 -39.92 2.70
C TYR A 342 5.37 -39.63 2.83
N ALA A 343 6.17 -40.26 1.96
CA ALA A 343 7.62 -40.02 1.91
C ALA A 343 7.97 -38.61 1.39
N ALA A 344 7.02 -37.93 0.73
CA ALA A 344 7.21 -36.58 0.23
C ALA A 344 6.83 -35.54 1.29
N ALA A 345 7.81 -35.09 2.06
CA ALA A 345 7.69 -33.82 2.77
C ALA A 345 7.77 -32.67 1.75
N GLY A 346 6.96 -31.63 1.93
CA GLY A 346 6.97 -30.45 1.09
C GLY A 346 6.48 -29.22 1.83
N PHE A 347 6.52 -28.09 1.15
CA PHE A 347 5.93 -26.86 1.66
C PHE A 347 5.00 -26.23 0.62
N PHE A 348 4.07 -25.45 1.13
CA PHE A 348 3.11 -24.68 0.37
C PHE A 348 3.44 -23.21 0.54
N CYS A 349 3.51 -22.48 -0.56
CA CYS A 349 3.53 -21.03 -0.57
C CYS A 349 2.19 -20.54 -1.11
N ASP A 350 1.34 -20.02 -0.24
CA ASP A 350 0.06 -19.42 -0.61
C ASP A 350 -0.03 -17.95 -0.21
N LEU A 351 -1.12 -17.27 -0.57
CA LEU A 351 -1.44 -15.96 -0.02
C LEU A 351 -2.47 -16.13 1.09
N HIS A 352 -2.09 -15.70 2.29
CA HIS A 352 -2.97 -15.67 3.43
C HIS A 352 -3.55 -14.26 3.58
N GLY A 353 -4.86 -14.14 3.39
CA GLY A 353 -5.57 -12.90 3.66
C GLY A 353 -5.89 -12.77 5.15
N ARG A 354 -5.84 -11.54 5.67
CA ARG A 354 -6.21 -11.20 7.03
C ARG A 354 -7.11 -9.98 7.01
N LEU A 355 -8.20 -10.03 7.76
CA LEU A 355 -9.01 -8.85 7.99
C LEU A 355 -8.23 -7.90 8.93
N PRO A 356 -8.03 -6.62 8.55
CA PRO A 356 -7.32 -5.67 9.41
C PRO A 356 -8.00 -5.48 10.76
N ALA A 357 -7.18 -5.26 11.80
CA ALA A 357 -7.64 -5.18 13.20
C ALA A 357 -8.71 -4.09 13.43
N VAL A 358 -8.70 -3.04 12.61
CA VAL A 358 -9.64 -1.91 12.66
C VAL A 358 -11.11 -2.32 12.50
N PHE A 359 -11.37 -3.49 11.90
CA PHE A 359 -12.71 -4.04 11.78
C PHE A 359 -13.14 -4.90 12.98
N GLY A 360 -12.20 -5.43 13.76
CA GLY A 360 -12.46 -6.45 14.78
C GLY A 360 -12.90 -5.91 16.14
N GLY A 361 -13.04 -4.58 16.31
CA GLY A 361 -13.49 -3.97 17.57
C GLY A 361 -12.68 -4.36 18.81
N GLY A 362 -11.48 -4.92 18.63
CA GLY A 362 -10.64 -5.50 19.68
C GLY A 362 -11.08 -6.86 20.24
N SER A 363 -12.21 -7.46 19.81
CA SER A 363 -12.64 -8.77 20.33
C SER A 363 -12.11 -9.92 19.47
N ALA A 364 -11.44 -10.87 20.11
CA ALA A 364 -10.93 -12.08 19.45
C ALA A 364 -12.07 -12.89 18.80
N GLU A 365 -13.26 -12.87 19.41
CA GLU A 365 -14.45 -13.56 18.90
C GLU A 365 -14.94 -12.97 17.57
N GLN A 366 -15.02 -11.64 17.44
CA GLN A 366 -15.39 -11.00 16.18
C GLN A 366 -14.36 -11.30 15.09
N GLN A 367 -13.07 -11.25 15.42
CA GLN A 367 -12.01 -11.60 14.47
C GLN A 367 -12.07 -13.08 14.04
N GLN A 368 -12.43 -13.99 14.94
CA GLN A 368 -12.64 -15.40 14.63
C GLN A 368 -13.89 -15.60 13.76
N ARG A 369 -15.01 -14.95 14.08
CA ARG A 369 -16.25 -14.99 13.29
C ARG A 369 -16.06 -14.47 11.87
N LEU A 370 -15.21 -13.46 11.72
CA LEU A 370 -14.90 -12.85 10.42
C LEU A 370 -13.68 -13.47 9.75
N SER A 371 -13.03 -14.47 10.36
CA SER A 371 -11.84 -15.08 9.81
C SER A 371 -12.10 -15.61 8.41
N TRP A 372 -13.21 -16.30 8.14
CA TRP A 372 -13.53 -16.82 6.80
C TRP A 372 -13.64 -15.76 5.70
N LEU A 373 -13.82 -14.47 6.02
CA LEU A 373 -13.94 -13.41 5.01
C LEU A 373 -12.75 -13.36 4.06
N HIS A 374 -11.54 -13.68 4.54
CA HIS A 374 -10.37 -13.71 3.67
C HIS A 374 -10.41 -14.86 2.65
N CYS A 375 -11.18 -15.92 2.90
CA CYS A 375 -11.41 -16.99 1.92
C CYS A 375 -12.46 -16.58 0.87
N ALA A 376 -13.39 -15.71 1.25
CA ALA A 376 -14.45 -15.22 0.35
C ALA A 376 -14.03 -13.98 -0.44
N ALA A 377 -13.05 -13.22 0.06
CA ALA A 377 -12.39 -12.17 -0.68
C ALA A 377 -11.30 -12.79 -1.56
N ALA A 378 -11.32 -12.51 -2.85
CA ALA A 378 -10.22 -12.85 -3.74
C ALA A 378 -9.33 -11.60 -3.97
N PRO A 379 -8.00 -11.75 -4.07
CA PRO A 379 -7.12 -10.65 -4.43
C PRO A 379 -7.31 -10.19 -5.88
N GLY A 380 -8.23 -10.82 -6.63
CA GLY A 380 -8.33 -10.71 -8.06
C GLY A 380 -7.28 -11.57 -8.78
N PRO A 381 -7.15 -11.42 -10.11
CA PRO A 381 -6.19 -12.18 -10.88
C PRO A 381 -4.78 -11.83 -10.41
N CYS A 382 -4.02 -12.83 -9.98
CA CYS A 382 -2.66 -12.62 -9.53
C CYS A 382 -1.75 -13.83 -9.83
N SER A 383 -0.44 -13.56 -9.89
CA SER A 383 0.61 -14.58 -10.05
C SER A 383 1.56 -14.50 -8.87
N LEU A 384 1.72 -15.62 -8.16
CA LEU A 384 2.71 -15.79 -7.11
C LEU A 384 3.93 -16.49 -7.70
N THR A 385 5.10 -15.90 -7.48
CA THR A 385 6.38 -16.45 -7.90
C THR A 385 7.27 -16.65 -6.68
N LEU A 386 7.85 -17.83 -6.56
CA LEU A 386 8.88 -18.18 -5.59
C LEU A 386 10.21 -18.38 -6.31
N ARG A 387 11.23 -17.61 -5.95
CA ARG A 387 12.55 -17.70 -6.59
C ARG A 387 13.40 -18.76 -5.91
N ARG A 388 14.08 -19.57 -6.71
CA ARG A 388 15.14 -20.47 -6.23
C ARG A 388 16.47 -19.74 -6.22
N ALA A 389 17.32 -20.09 -5.26
CA ALA A 389 18.68 -19.61 -5.23
C ALA A 389 19.47 -20.29 -6.38
N PRO A 390 20.33 -19.56 -7.11
CA PRO A 390 21.20 -20.20 -8.10
C PRO A 390 22.12 -21.20 -7.39
N GLY A 391 22.23 -22.40 -7.94
CA GLY A 391 23.14 -23.41 -7.41
C GLY A 391 24.62 -22.98 -7.52
N PRO A 392 25.53 -23.64 -6.78
CA PRO A 392 26.97 -23.46 -6.94
C PRO A 392 27.37 -23.87 -8.37
N GLY A 393 27.44 -22.90 -9.27
CA GLY A 393 27.54 -23.14 -10.72
C GLY A 393 26.87 -22.08 -11.60
N GLY A 394 26.09 -21.16 -11.00
CA GLY A 394 25.79 -19.86 -11.62
C GLY A 394 24.69 -19.82 -12.70
N GLN A 395 23.99 -20.92 -12.96
CA GLN A 395 22.76 -20.86 -13.76
C GLN A 395 21.57 -20.51 -12.87
N GLU A 396 20.82 -19.46 -13.22
CA GLU A 396 19.53 -19.16 -12.60
C GLU A 396 18.60 -20.36 -12.83
N GLN A 397 18.18 -20.99 -11.73
CA GLN A 397 17.14 -22.02 -11.81
C GLN A 397 15.78 -21.37 -12.09
N GLU A 398 14.94 -22.10 -12.81
CA GLU A 398 13.58 -21.69 -13.16
C GLU A 398 12.79 -21.36 -11.88
N ALA A 399 12.21 -20.16 -11.83
CA ALA A 399 11.38 -19.75 -10.71
C ALA A 399 10.08 -20.58 -10.69
N LEU A 400 9.62 -20.97 -9.51
CA LEU A 400 8.32 -21.61 -9.39
C LEU A 400 7.27 -20.51 -9.47
N GLU A 401 6.45 -20.52 -10.51
CA GLU A 401 5.39 -19.54 -10.73
C GLU A 401 4.03 -20.23 -10.80
N GLN A 402 3.06 -19.64 -10.12
CA GLN A 402 1.67 -20.05 -10.22
C GLN A 402 0.76 -18.84 -10.38
N SER A 403 0.07 -18.80 -11.51
CA SER A 403 -0.93 -17.80 -11.82
C SER A 403 -2.33 -18.38 -11.63
N VAL A 404 -3.24 -17.55 -11.13
CA VAL A 404 -4.63 -17.92 -10.91
C VAL A 404 -5.58 -16.86 -11.46
N GLY A 405 -6.78 -17.29 -11.83
CA GLY A 405 -7.87 -16.41 -12.25
C GLY A 405 -8.47 -15.61 -11.08
N GLU A 406 -9.57 -14.91 -11.35
CA GLU A 406 -10.14 -13.92 -10.41
C GLU A 406 -10.62 -14.49 -9.07
N ASP A 407 -10.97 -15.78 -9.01
CA ASP A 407 -11.64 -16.41 -7.86
C ASP A 407 -10.75 -17.40 -7.08
N ALA A 408 -9.46 -17.47 -7.37
CA ALA A 408 -8.55 -18.41 -6.75
C ALA A 408 -7.38 -17.70 -6.06
N VAL A 409 -6.88 -18.33 -5.00
CA VAL A 409 -5.66 -17.93 -4.32
C VAL A 409 -4.52 -18.76 -4.90
N PRO A 410 -3.41 -18.16 -5.36
CA PRO A 410 -2.31 -18.93 -5.89
C PRO A 410 -1.65 -19.72 -4.76
N THR A 411 -1.34 -21.00 -5.02
CA THR A 411 -0.73 -21.90 -4.04
C THR A 411 0.34 -22.75 -4.71
N ILE A 412 1.60 -22.37 -4.53
CA ILE A 412 2.76 -23.12 -5.03
C ILE A 412 3.02 -24.28 -4.08
N PHE A 413 3.06 -25.51 -4.60
CA PHE A 413 3.60 -26.65 -3.89
C PHE A 413 5.04 -26.90 -4.33
N ALA A 414 5.95 -27.00 -3.36
CA ALA A 414 7.33 -27.34 -3.60
C ALA A 414 7.71 -28.58 -2.79
N SER A 415 8.03 -29.67 -3.48
CA SER A 415 8.68 -30.81 -2.86
C SER A 415 10.09 -30.42 -2.45
N PHE A 416 10.55 -30.92 -1.30
CA PHE A 416 11.98 -30.98 -1.07
C PHE A 416 12.57 -31.96 -2.08
N ALA A 417 13.65 -31.58 -2.75
CA ALA A 417 14.46 -32.59 -3.41
C ALA A 417 14.95 -33.54 -2.31
N PRO A 418 14.87 -34.87 -2.49
CA PRO A 418 15.56 -35.77 -1.58
C PRO A 418 17.02 -35.29 -1.55
N PRO A 419 17.65 -35.17 -0.37
CA PRO A 419 19.06 -34.84 -0.33
C PRO A 419 19.77 -35.90 -1.19
N GLY A 420 20.54 -35.47 -2.19
CA GLY A 420 21.53 -36.38 -2.76
C GLY A 420 22.44 -36.85 -1.64
N GLU A 421 23.02 -38.05 -1.73
CA GLU A 421 23.86 -38.62 -0.66
C GLU A 421 24.96 -37.64 -0.18
N GLU A 422 25.48 -36.80 -1.07
CA GLU A 422 26.47 -35.74 -0.77
C GLU A 422 25.92 -34.56 0.07
N ALA A 423 24.61 -34.32 0.03
CA ALA A 423 23.97 -33.24 0.77
C ALA A 423 23.66 -33.62 2.23
N GLU A 424 23.44 -34.91 2.53
CA GLU A 424 23.27 -35.38 3.91
C GLU A 424 24.55 -35.19 4.74
N GLU A 425 25.73 -35.45 4.15
CA GLU A 425 27.01 -35.27 4.84
C GLU A 425 27.28 -33.80 5.20
N ALA A 426 26.98 -32.85 4.32
CA ALA A 426 27.19 -31.43 4.57
C ALA A 426 26.21 -30.85 5.60
N VAL A 427 24.97 -31.34 5.64
CA VAL A 427 23.94 -30.91 6.60
C VAL A 427 24.29 -31.37 8.01
N ASN A 428 24.70 -32.63 8.16
CA ASN A 428 25.11 -33.17 9.45
C ASN A 428 26.32 -32.42 10.05
N ALA A 429 27.21 -31.88 9.21
CA ALA A 429 28.36 -31.09 9.66
C ALA A 429 28.00 -29.67 10.13
N GLU A 430 27.03 -29.01 9.48
CA GLU A 430 26.59 -27.64 9.82
C GLU A 430 25.63 -27.63 11.02
N GLU A 431 24.75 -28.64 11.11
CA GLU A 431 23.82 -28.83 12.23
C GLU A 431 24.59 -29.16 13.52
N ALA A 432 25.64 -29.98 13.45
CA ALA A 432 26.56 -30.24 14.56
C ALA A 432 27.31 -28.98 15.06
N ALA A 433 27.52 -27.98 14.19
CA ALA A 433 28.14 -26.71 14.58
C ALA A 433 27.16 -25.78 15.32
N VAL A 434 25.88 -25.80 14.95
CA VAL A 434 24.82 -24.98 15.58
C VAL A 434 24.37 -25.60 16.92
N GLU A 435 24.20 -26.92 17.00
CA GLU A 435 23.86 -27.62 18.25
C GLU A 435 24.93 -27.44 19.33
N GLY A 436 26.21 -27.32 18.93
CA GLY A 436 27.32 -27.00 19.84
C GLY A 436 27.23 -25.61 20.47
N GLU A 437 26.48 -24.67 19.86
CA GLU A 437 26.32 -23.30 20.32
C GLU A 437 25.04 -23.13 21.18
N GLU A 438 23.93 -23.80 20.82
CA GLU A 438 22.69 -23.81 21.62
C GLU A 438 22.82 -24.60 22.94
N ALA A 439 23.62 -25.67 22.97
CA ALA A 439 23.90 -26.43 24.20
C ALA A 439 24.60 -25.60 25.30
N ARG A 440 25.18 -24.43 24.96
CA ARG A 440 25.77 -23.49 25.92
C ARG A 440 24.79 -22.44 26.47
N ALA A 441 23.62 -22.28 25.88
CA ALA A 441 22.63 -21.26 26.29
C ALA A 441 21.51 -21.81 27.19
N ALA A 442 21.22 -23.12 27.13
CA ALA A 442 20.14 -23.75 27.88
C ALA A 442 20.60 -24.29 29.24
N THR A 443 20.93 -23.43 30.20
CA THR A 443 21.11 -23.85 31.61
C THR A 443 20.58 -22.82 32.62
N VAL A 444 19.32 -22.38 32.53
CA VAL A 444 18.57 -21.78 33.66
C VAL A 444 17.04 -21.98 33.53
N SER A 445 16.48 -22.74 34.49
CA SER A 445 15.15 -22.60 35.15
C SER A 445 13.81 -23.05 34.50
N SER A 446 13.30 -24.16 35.08
CA SER A 446 12.01 -24.31 35.82
C SER A 446 10.64 -24.27 35.14
N ALA A 447 10.05 -25.47 35.02
CA ALA A 447 8.75 -25.93 35.52
C ALA A 447 7.47 -25.09 35.26
N GLN A 448 6.88 -25.30 34.09
CA GLN A 448 5.44 -25.49 33.84
C GLN A 448 5.35 -26.40 32.61
N GLY A 449 4.61 -27.52 32.69
CA GLY A 449 4.58 -28.56 31.65
C GLY A 449 4.18 -27.99 30.29
N PRO A 450 5.10 -27.89 29.31
CA PRO A 450 4.80 -27.26 28.05
C PRO A 450 4.11 -28.27 27.13
N VAL A 451 3.10 -27.81 26.40
CA VAL A 451 2.69 -28.44 25.15
C VAL A 451 3.96 -28.55 24.30
N ALA A 452 4.38 -29.76 23.95
CA ALA A 452 5.61 -29.99 23.19
C ALA A 452 5.60 -29.07 21.95
N ALA A 453 6.58 -28.18 21.87
CA ALA A 453 6.70 -27.29 20.72
C ALA A 453 6.76 -28.17 19.45
N PRO A 454 6.05 -27.80 18.38
CA PRO A 454 6.12 -28.56 17.14
C PRO A 454 7.59 -28.67 16.70
N PRO A 455 8.01 -29.84 16.19
CA PRO A 455 9.39 -30.03 15.77
C PRO A 455 9.76 -28.97 14.74
N LEU A 456 10.82 -28.21 15.04
CA LEU A 456 11.35 -27.20 14.13
C LEU A 456 11.75 -27.85 12.81
N VAL A 457 11.42 -27.21 11.69
CA VAL A 457 11.81 -27.70 10.38
C VAL A 457 13.31 -27.38 10.19
N PRO A 458 14.18 -28.37 9.93
CA PRO A 458 15.59 -28.12 9.74
C PRO A 458 15.82 -27.10 8.61
N LEU A 459 16.62 -26.06 8.88
CA LEU A 459 16.90 -25.00 7.91
C LEU A 459 17.52 -25.54 6.60
N SER A 460 18.20 -26.68 6.69
CA SER A 460 18.76 -27.44 5.56
C SER A 460 17.75 -27.71 4.45
N ARG A 461 16.46 -27.87 4.79
CA ARG A 461 15.39 -28.11 3.82
C ARG A 461 15.09 -26.90 2.94
N TRP A 462 15.45 -25.70 3.38
CA TRP A 462 15.23 -24.45 2.63
C TRP A 462 16.43 -24.04 1.77
N ARG A 463 17.54 -24.79 1.77
CA ARG A 463 18.83 -24.40 1.15
C ARG A 463 18.71 -24.02 -0.33
N GLY A 464 17.83 -24.67 -1.09
CA GLY A 464 17.58 -24.35 -2.51
C GLY A 464 16.80 -23.05 -2.75
N TYR A 465 16.23 -22.45 -1.71
CA TYR A 465 15.39 -21.24 -1.78
C TYR A 465 15.98 -20.06 -1.01
N LEU A 466 16.92 -20.31 -0.09
CA LEU A 466 17.60 -19.27 0.68
C LEU A 466 18.66 -18.57 -0.18
N ARG A 467 18.46 -17.27 -0.40
CA ARG A 467 19.44 -16.34 -0.97
C ARG A 467 19.75 -15.28 0.06
N ASP A 468 21.02 -15.16 0.45
CA ASP A 468 21.47 -14.21 1.48
C ASP A 468 20.69 -14.35 2.81
N GLY A 469 20.36 -15.60 3.18
CA GLY A 469 19.59 -15.91 4.38
C GLY A 469 18.11 -15.56 4.29
N ARG A 470 17.55 -15.38 3.08
CA ARG A 470 16.13 -15.07 2.88
C ARG A 470 15.52 -15.89 1.75
N ILE A 471 14.26 -16.29 1.92
CA ILE A 471 13.45 -16.75 0.79
C ILE A 471 12.85 -15.51 0.14
N THR A 472 12.88 -15.42 -1.18
CA THR A 472 12.35 -14.27 -1.91
C THR A 472 11.40 -14.69 -3.02
N GLY A 473 10.46 -13.81 -3.33
CA GLY A 473 9.54 -14.04 -4.42
C GLY A 473 8.95 -12.74 -4.97
N THR A 474 8.02 -12.89 -5.88
CA THR A 474 7.28 -11.78 -6.47
C THR A 474 5.80 -12.12 -6.47
N LEU A 475 4.95 -11.14 -6.20
CA LEU A 475 3.52 -11.20 -6.42
C LEU A 475 3.17 -10.20 -7.52
N ALA A 476 2.62 -10.67 -8.62
CA ALA A 476 2.05 -9.82 -9.66
C ALA A 476 0.53 -9.77 -9.49
N LEU A 477 -0.02 -8.61 -9.14
CA LEU A 477 -1.46 -8.35 -9.25
C LEU A 477 -1.75 -7.92 -10.68
N LEU A 478 -2.67 -8.58 -11.39
CA LEU A 478 -2.94 -8.33 -12.81
C LEU A 478 -4.10 -7.37 -13.04
#